data_AF-A0A3M1NI23-F1
#
_entry.id   AF-A0A3M1NI23-F1
#
_cell.length_a   1.000
_cell.length_b   1.000
_cell.length_c   1.000
_cell.angle_alpha   90.00
_cell.angle_beta   90.00
_cell.angle_gamma   90.00
#
_symmetry.space_group_name_H-M   'P 1'
#
loop_
_entity.id
_entity.type
_entity.pdbx_description
1 polymer ?
#
loop_
_entity_poly.entity_id
_entity_poly.type
_entity_poly.pdbx_seq_one_letter_code
_entity_poly.pdbx_strand_id
1 'polypeptide(L)'
;MKNILQNSGLMFLIGILLGLVAPTYSEALKPYITLLLFVAMTFSLEGIKLSMPEKKEIPEIVFTMFLTFFNSLLWIFLTLLFIKNPAYVTGLIVLAATPPAVAVITYTFILKGDMRLAVFSESLIYLLSIFLTPIFILAYFGSSVNIFYLVKMLVILILIPLLLSRFLPKINKHFITERRITVNII
;
A
#
# COMPACT_ATOMS: atom_id res chain seq x y z
N MET A 1 4.79 -6.53 28.06
CA MET A 1 4.34 -7.13 26.77
C MET A 1 3.55 -6.19 25.85
N LYS A 2 2.72 -5.25 26.36
CA LYS A 2 1.92 -4.33 25.51
C LYS A 2 2.72 -3.50 24.48
N ASN A 3 3.98 -3.16 24.77
CA ASN A 3 4.83 -2.36 23.86
C ASN A 3 5.36 -3.12 22.63
N ILE A 4 5.49 -4.45 22.68
CA ILE A 4 6.10 -5.23 21.58
C ILE A 4 5.14 -5.31 20.40
N LEU A 5 3.87 -5.63 20.67
CA LEU A 5 2.82 -5.75 19.65
C LEU A 5 2.44 -4.41 19.00
N GLN A 6 2.77 -3.29 19.63
CA GLN A 6 2.51 -1.95 19.11
C GLN A 6 3.64 -1.44 18.18
N ASN A 7 4.79 -2.11 18.14
CA ASN A 7 5.91 -1.72 17.30
C ASN A 7 5.91 -2.54 15.99
N SER A 8 5.30 -1.99 14.95
CA SER A 8 5.20 -2.63 13.63
C SER A 8 6.56 -2.98 13.02
N GLY A 9 7.59 -2.14 13.24
CA GLY A 9 8.94 -2.39 12.74
C GLY A 9 9.60 -3.60 13.40
N LEU A 10 9.45 -3.70 14.73
CA LEU A 10 9.94 -4.86 15.48
C LEU A 10 9.18 -6.14 15.09
N MET A 11 7.85 -6.06 14.95
CA MET A 11 7.04 -7.21 14.51
C MET A 11 7.44 -7.68 13.12
N PHE A 12 7.74 -6.76 12.20
CA PHE A 12 8.22 -7.08 10.86
C PHE A 12 9.59 -7.78 10.90
N LEU A 13 10.53 -7.24 11.68
CA LEU A 13 11.85 -7.85 11.87
C LEU A 13 11.76 -9.26 12.46
N ILE A 14 10.95 -9.44 13.52
CA ILE A 14 10.71 -10.76 14.11
C ILE A 14 10.10 -11.70 13.09
N GLY A 15 9.12 -11.25 12.29
CA GLY A 15 8.50 -12.04 11.23
C GLY A 15 9.51 -12.52 10.19
N ILE A 16 10.42 -11.65 9.74
CA ILE A 16 11.50 -12.03 8.81
C ILE A 16 12.43 -13.06 9.46
N LEU A 17 12.90 -12.80 10.69
CA LEU A 17 13.82 -13.69 11.39
C LEU A 17 13.21 -15.07 11.61
N LEU A 18 11.95 -15.14 12.05
CA LEU A 18 11.22 -16.40 12.20
C LEU A 18 11.05 -17.11 10.85
N GLY A 19 10.74 -16.36 9.79
CA GLY A 19 10.58 -16.91 8.45
C GLY A 19 11.86 -17.54 7.88
N LEU A 20 13.02 -16.98 8.24
CA LEU A 20 14.34 -17.48 7.86
C LEU A 20 14.80 -18.68 8.72
N VAL A 21 14.60 -18.61 10.03
CA VAL A 21 15.05 -19.66 10.97
C VAL A 21 14.15 -20.89 10.95
N ALA A 22 12.87 -20.72 10.63
CA ALA A 22 11.86 -21.77 10.71
C ALA A 22 11.12 -21.96 9.37
N PRO A 23 11.83 -22.36 8.29
CA PRO A 23 11.31 -22.38 6.92
C PRO A 23 10.09 -23.31 6.76
N THR A 24 10.02 -24.42 7.50
CA THR A 24 8.87 -25.35 7.45
C THR A 24 7.54 -24.65 7.77
N TYR A 25 7.53 -23.69 8.72
CA TYR A 25 6.33 -22.92 9.03
C TYR A 25 6.02 -21.88 7.97
N SER A 26 7.05 -21.26 7.37
CA SER A 26 6.88 -20.36 6.23
C SER A 26 6.22 -21.07 5.05
N GLU A 27 6.59 -22.32 4.78
CA GLU A 27 5.97 -23.13 3.73
C GLU A 27 4.52 -23.48 4.02
N ALA A 28 4.20 -23.83 5.27
CA ALA A 28 2.83 -24.09 5.70
C ALA A 28 1.93 -22.85 5.57
N LEU A 29 2.49 -21.64 5.67
CA LEU A 29 1.76 -20.38 5.54
C LEU A 29 1.52 -19.94 4.08
N LYS A 30 2.29 -20.44 3.10
CA LYS A 30 2.19 -20.06 1.68
C LYS A 30 0.75 -20.07 1.14
N PRO A 31 -0.08 -21.10 1.38
CA PRO A 31 -1.46 -21.12 0.86
C PRO A 31 -2.36 -20.04 1.45
N TYR A 32 -2.03 -19.54 2.64
CA TYR A 32 -2.82 -18.55 3.36
C TYR A 32 -2.42 -17.11 3.05
N ILE A 33 -1.29 -16.86 2.36
CA ILE A 33 -0.78 -15.50 2.10
C ILE A 33 -1.84 -14.64 1.42
N THR A 34 -2.52 -15.15 0.38
CA THR A 34 -3.56 -14.40 -0.33
C THR A 34 -4.73 -14.05 0.59
N LEU A 35 -5.15 -14.97 1.47
CA LEU A 35 -6.23 -14.74 2.43
C LEU A 35 -5.80 -13.71 3.49
N LEU A 36 -4.58 -13.82 4.02
CA LEU A 36 -4.04 -12.89 5.00
C LEU A 36 -3.90 -11.48 4.39
N LEU A 37 -3.46 -11.37 3.14
CA LEU A 37 -3.42 -10.11 2.40
C LEU A 37 -4.82 -9.53 2.19
N PHE A 38 -5.80 -10.35 1.82
CA PHE A 38 -7.20 -9.92 1.68
C PHE A 38 -7.74 -9.32 2.99
N VAL A 39 -7.51 -10.00 4.11
CA VAL A 39 -7.90 -9.51 5.45
C VAL A 39 -7.17 -8.21 5.77
N ALA A 40 -5.85 -8.18 5.59
CA ALA A 40 -5.04 -6.99 5.84
C ALA A 40 -5.53 -5.79 5.02
N MET A 41 -5.82 -5.97 3.73
CA MET A 41 -6.35 -4.93 2.86
C MET A 41 -7.74 -4.44 3.31
N THR A 42 -8.60 -5.33 3.81
CA THR A 42 -9.95 -4.91 4.24
C THR A 42 -9.86 -3.94 5.42
N PHE A 43 -8.99 -4.21 6.40
CA PHE A 43 -8.74 -3.27 7.50
C PHE A 43 -7.98 -2.02 7.04
N SER A 44 -7.01 -2.19 6.15
CA SER A 44 -6.19 -1.08 5.67
C SER A 44 -6.99 -0.04 4.89
N LEU A 45 -7.97 -0.48 4.11
CA LEU A 45 -8.77 0.38 3.23
C LEU A 45 -10.00 1.01 3.92
N GLU A 46 -10.22 0.77 5.22
CA GLU A 46 -11.31 1.42 5.99
C GLU A 46 -11.16 2.95 5.99
N GLY A 47 -9.93 3.45 6.10
CA GLY A 47 -9.63 4.88 6.20
C GLY A 47 -9.79 5.68 4.90
N ILE A 48 -9.89 5.01 3.75
CA ILE A 48 -10.03 5.63 2.43
C ILE A 48 -11.40 6.30 2.32
N LYS A 49 -11.42 7.61 2.02
CA LYS A 49 -12.65 8.39 1.79
C LYS A 49 -12.69 8.88 0.35
N LEU A 50 -13.73 8.49 -0.38
CA LEU A 50 -14.00 8.97 -1.73
C LEU A 50 -14.80 10.28 -1.63
N SER A 51 -14.10 11.41 -1.52
CA SER A 51 -14.70 12.75 -1.68
C SER A 51 -14.44 13.30 -3.08
N MET A 52 -14.87 14.52 -3.37
CA MET A 52 -14.38 15.27 -4.53
C MET A 52 -13.26 16.21 -4.09
N PRO A 53 -12.22 16.44 -4.91
CA PRO A 53 -11.17 17.39 -4.56
C PRO A 53 -11.69 18.82 -4.72
N GLU A 54 -11.19 19.74 -3.89
CA GLU A 54 -11.36 21.16 -4.17
C GLU A 54 -10.45 21.58 -5.32
N LYS A 55 -10.87 22.55 -6.14
CA LYS A 55 -10.09 22.99 -7.33
C LYS A 55 -8.66 23.40 -6.99
N LYS A 56 -8.45 23.98 -5.80
CA LYS A 56 -7.13 24.39 -5.31
C LYS A 56 -6.20 23.23 -4.98
N GLU A 57 -6.74 22.04 -4.71
CA GLU A 57 -5.99 20.84 -4.33
C GLU A 57 -5.50 20.06 -5.56
N ILE A 58 -6.09 20.33 -6.74
CA ILE A 58 -5.80 19.60 -7.99
C ILE A 58 -4.31 19.62 -8.34
N PRO A 59 -3.58 20.76 -8.30
CA PRO A 59 -2.16 20.77 -8.66
C PRO A 59 -1.31 19.87 -7.76
N GLU A 60 -1.59 19.87 -6.46
CA GLU A 60 -0.87 19.06 -5.47
C GLU A 60 -1.19 17.57 -5.62
N ILE A 61 -2.45 17.23 -5.93
CA ILE A 61 -2.87 15.86 -6.23
C ILE A 61 -2.15 15.35 -7.48
N VAL A 62 -2.17 16.13 -8.57
CA VAL A 62 -1.48 15.77 -9.82
C VAL A 62 0.01 15.61 -9.60
N PHE A 63 0.63 16.49 -8.80
CA PHE A 63 2.04 16.38 -8.46
C PHE A 63 2.34 15.13 -7.64
N THR A 64 1.50 14.80 -6.67
CA THR A 64 1.63 13.56 -5.85
C THR A 64 1.50 12.31 -6.71
N MET A 65 0.54 12.29 -7.65
CA MET A 65 0.39 11.21 -8.62
C MET A 65 1.63 11.07 -9.50
N PHE A 66 2.09 12.18 -10.07
CA PHE A 66 3.28 12.20 -10.91
C PHE A 66 4.47 11.61 -10.16
N LEU A 67 4.75 12.06 -8.93
CA LEU A 67 5.84 11.55 -8.11
C LEU A 67 5.70 10.06 -7.80
N THR A 68 4.48 9.58 -7.53
CA THR A 68 4.23 8.17 -7.20
C THR A 68 4.51 7.25 -8.40
N PHE A 69 4.00 7.61 -9.58
CA PHE A 69 4.24 6.83 -10.79
C PHE A 69 5.67 7.00 -11.32
N PHE A 70 6.24 8.20 -11.19
CA PHE A 70 7.66 8.43 -11.49
C PHE A 70 8.57 7.56 -10.61
N ASN A 71 8.29 7.49 -9.31
CA ASN A 71 9.02 6.60 -8.40
C ASN A 71 8.91 5.13 -8.83
N SER A 72 7.71 4.69 -9.24
CA SER A 72 7.50 3.32 -9.75
C SER A 72 8.35 3.04 -11.00
N LEU A 73 8.37 3.96 -11.96
CA LEU A 73 9.20 3.87 -13.16
C LEU A 73 10.70 3.91 -12.84
N LEU A 74 11.12 4.76 -11.90
CA LEU A 74 12.49 4.85 -11.45
C LEU A 74 12.95 3.53 -10.81
N TRP A 75 12.12 2.89 -10.00
CA TRP A 75 12.42 1.57 -9.43
C TRP A 75 12.56 0.48 -10.50
N ILE A 76 11.70 0.48 -11.52
CA ILE A 76 11.83 -0.43 -12.66
C ILE A 76 13.15 -0.17 -13.39
N PHE A 77 13.45 1.09 -13.71
CA PHE A 77 14.69 1.47 -14.39
C PHE A 77 15.94 1.02 -13.61
N LEU A 78 16.00 1.31 -12.30
CA LEU A 78 17.11 0.90 -11.45
C LEU A 78 17.24 -0.62 -11.34
N THR A 79 16.11 -1.33 -11.28
CA THR A 79 16.10 -2.80 -11.28
C THR A 79 16.75 -3.34 -12.56
N LEU A 80 16.37 -2.82 -13.72
CA LEU A 80 16.92 -3.23 -15.02
C LEU A 80 18.40 -2.86 -15.18
N LEU A 81 18.84 -1.79 -14.53
CA LEU A 81 20.23 -1.33 -14.61
C LEU A 81 21.17 -2.17 -13.73
N PHE A 82 20.74 -2.53 -12.52
CA PHE A 82 21.63 -3.11 -11.50
C PHE A 82 21.42 -4.60 -11.23
N ILE A 83 20.24 -5.16 -11.50
CA ILE A 83 19.90 -6.53 -11.11
C ILE A 83 20.02 -7.46 -12.31
N LYS A 84 20.87 -8.49 -12.18
CA LYS A 84 21.15 -9.45 -13.26
C LYS A 84 20.37 -10.76 -13.14
N ASN A 85 19.96 -11.13 -11.92
CA ASN A 85 19.24 -12.38 -11.70
C ASN A 85 17.78 -12.22 -12.17
N PRO A 86 17.32 -12.99 -13.17
CA PRO A 86 16.00 -12.82 -13.77
C PRO A 86 14.84 -13.05 -12.77
N ALA A 87 15.03 -13.93 -11.78
CA ALA A 87 14.03 -14.15 -10.73
C ALA A 87 13.87 -12.92 -9.83
N TYR A 88 14.99 -12.24 -9.52
CA TYR A 88 14.96 -11.01 -8.72
C TYR A 88 14.42 -9.83 -9.51
N VAL A 89 14.80 -9.71 -10.79
CA VAL A 89 14.23 -8.69 -11.69
C VAL A 89 12.71 -8.84 -11.76
N THR A 90 12.23 -10.07 -11.93
CA THR A 90 10.79 -10.37 -11.98
C THR A 90 10.08 -9.89 -10.72
N GLY A 91 10.57 -10.28 -9.54
CA GLY A 91 9.97 -9.90 -8.27
C GLY A 91 9.99 -8.38 -8.02
N LEU A 92 11.09 -7.71 -8.36
CA LEU A 92 11.25 -6.26 -8.15
C LEU A 92 10.39 -5.42 -9.11
N ILE A 93 10.22 -5.87 -10.35
CA ILE A 93 9.30 -5.20 -11.29
C ILE A 93 7.86 -5.37 -10.84
N VAL A 94 7.49 -6.57 -10.38
CA VAL A 94 6.17 -6.78 -9.78
C VAL A 94 5.96 -5.87 -8.58
N LEU A 95 6.93 -5.79 -7.67
CA LEU A 95 6.91 -4.91 -6.51
C LEU A 95 6.73 -3.44 -6.92
N ALA A 96 7.54 -2.95 -7.86
CA ALA A 96 7.47 -1.56 -8.33
C ALA A 96 6.16 -1.22 -9.05
N ALA A 97 5.53 -2.22 -9.69
CA ALA A 97 4.25 -2.05 -10.36
C ALA A 97 3.04 -2.17 -9.42
N THR A 98 3.21 -2.71 -8.21
CA THR A 98 2.09 -2.90 -7.27
C THR A 98 1.47 -1.58 -6.81
N PRO A 99 0.18 -1.58 -6.42
CA PRO A 99 -0.50 -0.41 -5.86
C PRO A 99 0.26 0.25 -4.69
N PRO A 100 0.07 1.56 -4.46
CA PRO A 100 0.77 2.27 -3.39
C PRO A 100 0.43 1.71 -2.00
N ALA A 101 1.38 1.86 -1.08
CA ALA A 101 1.26 1.34 0.28
C ALA A 101 0.38 2.22 1.17
N VAL A 102 -0.64 1.63 1.79
CA VAL A 102 -1.59 2.36 2.65
C VAL A 102 -0.94 2.99 3.90
N ALA A 103 0.27 2.54 4.26
CA ALA A 103 1.05 3.12 5.35
C ALA A 103 1.39 4.60 5.11
N VAL A 104 1.36 5.10 3.87
CA VAL A 104 1.61 6.52 3.54
C VAL A 104 0.72 7.44 4.38
N ILE A 105 -0.58 7.14 4.50
CA ILE A 105 -1.52 7.95 5.29
C ILE A 105 -1.09 8.04 6.77
N THR A 106 -0.63 6.93 7.34
CA THR A 106 -0.17 6.89 8.73
C THR A 106 1.13 7.69 8.91
N TYR A 107 2.05 7.59 7.96
CA TYR A 107 3.28 8.37 8.01
C TYR A 107 3.03 9.86 7.82
N THR A 108 2.12 10.26 6.93
CA THR A 108 1.68 11.65 6.82
C THR A 108 1.17 12.17 8.16
N PHE A 109 0.38 11.36 8.89
CA PHE A 109 -0.11 11.75 10.20
C PHE A 109 1.02 11.96 11.21
N ILE A 110 1.94 10.99 11.31
CA ILE A 110 3.09 11.04 12.23
C ILE A 110 4.00 12.25 11.93
N LEU A 111 4.23 12.52 10.64
CA LEU A 111 5.06 13.61 10.17
C LEU A 111 4.33 14.97 10.13
N LYS A 112 3.09 15.04 10.60
CA LYS A 112 2.24 16.25 10.61
C LYS A 112 2.04 16.86 9.22
N GLY A 113 2.00 16.03 8.18
CA GLY A 113 1.68 16.45 6.82
C GLY A 113 0.19 16.69 6.60
N ASP A 114 -0.18 17.10 5.39
CA ASP A 114 -1.57 17.30 5.01
C ASP A 114 -2.31 15.96 4.85
N MET A 115 -3.08 15.62 5.88
CA MET A 115 -3.89 14.39 5.93
C MET A 115 -5.02 14.37 4.90
N ARG A 116 -5.56 15.53 4.54
CA ARG A 116 -6.63 15.62 3.56
C ARG A 116 -6.07 15.29 2.18
N LEU A 117 -4.98 15.95 1.80
CA LEU A 117 -4.28 15.68 0.54
C LEU A 117 -3.80 14.22 0.47
N ALA A 118 -3.19 13.69 1.53
CA ALA A 118 -2.68 12.32 1.53
C ALA A 118 -3.79 11.28 1.37
N VAL A 119 -4.87 11.36 2.16
CA VAL A 119 -6.00 10.42 2.04
C VAL A 119 -6.61 10.52 0.63
N PHE A 120 -6.76 11.74 0.11
CA PHE A 120 -7.38 11.95 -1.19
C PHE A 120 -6.53 11.43 -2.35
N SER A 121 -5.27 11.85 -2.42
CA SER A 121 -4.32 11.43 -3.44
C SER A 121 -4.11 9.91 -3.41
N GLU A 122 -3.90 9.33 -2.22
CA GLU A 122 -3.79 7.86 -2.08
C GLU A 122 -5.04 7.15 -2.59
N SER A 123 -6.24 7.62 -2.23
CA SER A 123 -7.49 7.02 -2.71
C SER A 123 -7.57 7.00 -4.24
N LEU A 124 -7.20 8.10 -4.89
CA LEU A 124 -7.29 8.24 -6.34
C LEU A 124 -6.17 7.46 -7.06
N ILE A 125 -4.95 7.45 -6.52
CA ILE A 125 -3.84 6.63 -7.03
C ILE A 125 -4.18 5.15 -6.87
N TYR A 126 -4.80 4.73 -5.76
CA TYR A 126 -5.23 3.35 -5.54
C TYR A 126 -6.21 2.90 -6.63
N LEU A 127 -7.18 3.74 -6.99
CA LEU A 127 -8.11 3.44 -8.10
C LEU A 127 -7.40 3.39 -9.46
N LEU A 128 -6.49 4.33 -9.72
CA LEU A 128 -5.70 4.34 -10.95
C LEU A 128 -4.77 3.12 -11.06
N SER A 129 -4.27 2.60 -9.93
CA SER A 129 -3.38 1.44 -9.90
C SER A 129 -4.02 0.16 -10.45
N ILE A 130 -5.36 0.04 -10.37
CA ILE A 130 -6.11 -1.08 -10.97
C ILE A 130 -5.82 -1.21 -12.48
N PHE A 131 -5.58 -0.08 -13.15
CA PHE A 131 -5.23 -0.03 -14.57
C PHE A 131 -3.72 0.07 -14.80
N LEU A 132 -3.01 0.86 -13.99
CA LEU A 132 -1.57 1.09 -14.20
C LEU A 132 -0.69 -0.11 -13.84
N THR A 133 -1.03 -0.86 -12.78
CA THR A 133 -0.32 -2.10 -12.44
C THR A 133 -0.33 -3.11 -13.61
N PRO A 134 -1.48 -3.48 -14.22
CA PRO A 134 -1.49 -4.36 -15.37
C PRO A 134 -0.68 -3.81 -16.54
N ILE A 135 -0.73 -2.49 -16.79
CA ILE A 135 0.02 -1.85 -17.87
C ILE A 135 1.53 -2.01 -17.65
N PHE A 136 2.02 -1.72 -16.45
CA PHE A 136 3.45 -1.87 -16.14
C PHE A 136 3.92 -3.32 -16.22
N ILE A 137 3.11 -4.26 -15.73
CA ILE A 137 3.40 -5.70 -15.82
C ILE A 137 3.42 -6.15 -17.28
N LEU A 138 2.42 -5.79 -18.08
CA LEU A 138 2.37 -6.14 -19.50
C LEU A 138 3.51 -5.51 -20.31
N ALA A 139 3.88 -4.27 -20.00
CA ALA A 139 4.97 -3.59 -20.68
C ALA A 139 6.30 -4.35 -20.56
N TYR A 140 6.53 -5.02 -19.43
CA TYR A 140 7.75 -5.79 -19.20
C TYR A 140 7.63 -7.27 -19.59
N PHE A 141 6.56 -7.93 -19.13
CA PHE A 141 6.41 -9.38 -19.27
C PHE A 141 5.66 -9.81 -20.53
N GLY A 142 4.96 -8.88 -21.20
CA GLY A 142 4.19 -9.16 -22.40
C GLY A 142 3.18 -10.29 -22.22
N SER A 143 3.14 -11.20 -23.18
CA SER A 143 2.23 -12.35 -23.21
C SER A 143 2.57 -13.48 -22.23
N SER A 144 3.69 -13.38 -21.49
CA SER A 144 4.05 -14.39 -20.47
C SER A 144 3.18 -14.31 -19.21
N VAL A 145 2.40 -13.23 -19.05
CA VAL A 145 1.48 -13.04 -17.93
C VAL A 145 0.05 -13.14 -18.41
N ASN A 146 -0.75 -13.93 -17.69
CA ASN A 146 -2.20 -13.97 -17.91
C ASN A 146 -2.85 -12.69 -17.36
N ILE A 147 -3.16 -11.76 -18.26
CA ILE A 147 -3.77 -10.46 -17.91
C ILE A 147 -5.11 -10.61 -17.20
N PHE A 148 -5.94 -11.58 -17.60
CA PHE A 148 -7.23 -11.83 -16.95
C PHE A 148 -7.05 -12.27 -15.51
N TYR A 149 -6.07 -13.15 -15.26
CA TYR A 149 -5.73 -13.57 -13.91
C TYR A 149 -5.21 -12.39 -13.07
N LEU A 150 -4.36 -11.54 -13.63
CA LEU A 150 -3.82 -10.38 -12.92
C LEU A 150 -4.92 -9.37 -12.55
N VAL A 151 -5.79 -9.01 -13.50
CA VAL A 151 -6.92 -8.12 -13.25
C VAL A 151 -7.87 -8.75 -12.22
N LYS A 152 -8.17 -10.05 -12.34
CA LYS A 152 -8.98 -10.77 -11.36
C LYS A 152 -8.38 -10.69 -9.96
N MET A 153 -7.05 -10.86 -9.82
CA MET A 153 -6.37 -10.77 -8.53
C MET A 153 -6.42 -9.36 -7.96
N LEU A 154 -6.25 -8.32 -8.79
CA LEU A 154 -6.41 -6.93 -8.35
C LEU A 154 -7.84 -6.67 -7.86
N VAL A 155 -8.86 -7.11 -8.59
CA VAL A 155 -10.26 -6.99 -8.16
C VAL A 155 -10.48 -7.68 -6.81
N ILE A 156 -9.97 -8.90 -6.65
CA ILE A 156 -10.13 -9.70 -5.42
C ILE A 156 -9.39 -9.07 -4.24
N LEU A 157 -8.19 -8.50 -4.44
CA LEU A 157 -7.35 -7.99 -3.36
C LEU A 157 -7.50 -6.49 -3.08
N ILE A 158 -8.15 -5.75 -3.98
CA ILE A 158 -8.34 -4.30 -3.86
C ILE A 158 -9.83 -3.97 -3.80
N LEU A 159 -10.58 -4.24 -4.88
CA LEU A 159 -11.98 -3.80 -4.97
C LEU A 159 -12.85 -4.48 -3.93
N ILE A 160 -12.75 -5.80 -3.78
CA ILE A 160 -13.56 -6.53 -2.79
C ILE A 160 -13.23 -6.05 -1.36
N PRO A 161 -11.96 -6.02 -0.92
CA PRO A 161 -11.59 -5.45 0.38
C PRO A 161 -12.03 -4.01 0.58
N LEU A 162 -11.96 -3.16 -0.44
CA LEU A 162 -12.42 -1.78 -0.38
C LEU A 162 -13.93 -1.66 -0.15
N LEU A 163 -14.71 -2.55 -0.76
CA LEU A 163 -16.17 -2.62 -0.57
C LEU A 163 -16.49 -3.19 0.82
N LEU A 164 -15.80 -4.26 1.23
CA LEU A 164 -15.98 -4.87 2.55
C LEU A 164 -15.59 -3.94 3.68
N SER A 165 -14.56 -3.10 3.49
CA SER A 165 -14.13 -2.12 4.49
C SER A 165 -15.21 -1.11 4.84
N ARG A 166 -16.21 -0.90 3.96
CA ARG A 166 -17.36 -0.01 4.21
C ARG A 166 -18.31 -0.54 5.27
N PHE A 167 -18.33 -1.86 5.47
CA PHE A 167 -19.17 -2.51 6.48
C PHE A 167 -18.43 -2.69 7.81
N LEU A 168 -17.12 -2.43 7.85
CA LEU A 168 -16.40 -2.44 9.11
C LEU A 168 -16.88 -1.28 9.99
N PRO A 169 -17.12 -1.53 11.28
CA PRO A 169 -17.41 -0.45 12.22
C PRO A 169 -16.21 0.51 12.21
N LYS A 170 -16.49 1.80 12.01
CA LYS A 170 -15.45 2.84 12.03
C LYS A 170 -14.69 2.71 13.34
N ILE A 171 -13.40 2.37 13.26
CA ILE A 171 -12.56 2.23 14.44
C ILE A 171 -12.53 3.61 15.11
N ASN A 172 -13.12 3.71 16.31
CA ASN A 172 -13.37 4.98 16.97
C ASN A 172 -12.05 5.72 17.17
N LYS A 173 -11.88 6.86 16.49
CA LYS A 173 -10.63 7.65 16.43
C LYS A 173 -10.32 8.42 17.72
N HIS A 174 -10.86 7.97 18.85
CA HIS A 174 -10.70 8.65 20.14
C HIS A 174 -9.23 8.74 20.62
N PHE A 175 -8.31 7.99 19.99
CA PHE A 175 -6.88 8.02 20.28
C PHE A 175 -6.10 9.20 19.67
N ILE A 176 -6.69 10.03 18.80
CA ILE A 176 -5.97 11.12 18.09
C ILE A 176 -6.33 12.52 18.61
N THR A 177 -7.49 12.70 19.25
CA THR A 177 -8.00 14.04 19.61
C THR A 177 -7.48 14.59 20.95
N GLU A 178 -7.00 13.74 21.86
CA GLU A 178 -6.69 14.11 23.25
C GLU A 178 -5.34 14.83 23.47
N ARG A 179 -4.56 15.14 22.42
CA ARG A 179 -3.32 15.94 22.54
C ARG A 179 -3.38 17.33 21.90
N ARG A 180 -4.56 17.96 21.89
CA ARG A 180 -4.62 19.43 21.90
C ARG A 180 -4.35 19.94 23.33
N ILE A 181 -3.13 19.74 23.82
CA ILE A 181 -2.66 20.53 24.95
C ILE A 181 -2.35 21.91 24.37
N THR A 182 -3.18 22.87 24.76
CA THR A 182 -3.01 24.30 24.66
C THR A 182 -1.56 24.70 24.95
N VAL A 183 -0.77 24.95 23.91
CA VAL A 183 0.42 25.78 24.05
C VAL A 183 -0.06 27.21 23.88
N ASN A 184 -0.49 27.80 24.99
CA ASN A 184 -0.72 29.23 25.12
C ASN A 184 0.68 29.87 25.14
N ILE A 185 1.13 30.42 24.00
CA ILE A 185 2.32 31.26 23.98
C ILE A 185 1.84 32.70 24.17
N ILE A 186 2.09 33.21 25.38
CA ILE A 186 2.15 34.64 25.69
C ILE A 186 3.37 35.22 24.99
#